data_AF-A0A285X6L3-F1
#
_entry.id   AF-A0A285X6L3-F1
#
_cell.length_a   1.000
_cell.length_b   1.000
_cell.length_c   1.000
_cell.angle_alpha   90.00
_cell.angle_beta   90.00
_cell.angle_gamma   90.00
#
_symmetry.space_group_name_H-M   'P 1'
#
loop_
_entity.id
_entity.type
_entity.pdbx_description
1 polymer ?
#
loop_
_entity_poly.entity_id
_entity_poly.type
_entity_poly.pdbx_seq_one_letter_code
_entity_poly.pdbx_strand_id
1 'polypeptide(L)'
;MPPSTGLPDQRQINVPLELLVDAQKRGYQKKLRLFLLLKLMFPSGKTRLSRSEMEFILLVEKIGSRKTFISYFDFLLERGWIIFNQTTGYFILKSLDRIREENSWKGRLAIPVNFKSYRKLKAVTGAVIFGYLHKDFHRKLRKKKSVLVKGGTYNFQPDSFLRMSQTAPVSVYGAANLFNISVCTASRLKLAAEKEKLLEVKKNFGDRTLNKRMVELCLKYNDMNNEIVYNRGGYRIQLIDSVFPLFLFVRRKKLKP
;
A
#
# COMPACT_ATOMS: atom_id res chain seq x y z
N MET A 1 6.98 -31.87 -15.33
CA MET A 1 7.62 -30.57 -15.63
C MET A 1 6.56 -29.69 -16.28
N PRO A 2 6.12 -28.57 -15.66
CA PRO A 2 5.16 -27.69 -16.31
C PRO A 2 5.89 -26.71 -17.26
N PRO A 3 5.26 -26.32 -18.37
CA PRO A 3 5.90 -25.59 -19.45
C PRO A 3 6.08 -24.12 -19.09
N SER A 4 7.26 -23.58 -19.43
CA SER A 4 7.63 -22.18 -19.34
C SER A 4 6.82 -21.36 -20.36
N THR A 5 5.67 -20.83 -19.96
CA THR A 5 4.97 -19.80 -20.72
C THR A 5 5.70 -18.47 -20.56
N GLY A 6 6.64 -18.20 -21.46
CA GLY A 6 7.26 -16.90 -21.64
C GLY A 6 6.26 -15.89 -22.21
N LEU A 7 5.45 -15.29 -21.34
CA LEU A 7 4.90 -13.96 -21.62
C LEU A 7 6.07 -12.97 -21.57
N PRO A 8 6.13 -11.96 -22.47
CA PRO A 8 7.23 -10.99 -22.47
C PRO A 8 7.35 -10.41 -21.07
N ASP A 9 8.53 -10.62 -20.48
CA ASP A 9 8.88 -10.28 -19.11
C ASP A 9 8.37 -8.88 -18.76
N GLN A 10 7.27 -8.82 -18.01
CA GLN A 10 6.69 -7.58 -17.56
C GLN A 10 7.69 -7.00 -16.56
N ARG A 11 8.54 -6.07 -17.01
CA ARG A 11 9.54 -5.39 -16.18
C ARG A 11 8.93 -4.98 -14.85
N GLN A 12 9.55 -5.45 -13.77
CA GLN A 12 9.08 -5.28 -12.41
C GLN A 12 10.18 -4.72 -11.53
N ILE A 13 9.83 -3.74 -10.71
CA ILE A 13 10.69 -3.21 -9.65
C ILE A 13 10.07 -3.52 -8.29
N ASN A 14 10.90 -3.94 -7.34
CA ASN A 14 10.45 -4.25 -5.99
C ASN A 14 10.48 -2.98 -5.13
N VAL A 15 9.31 -2.36 -4.95
CA VAL A 15 9.16 -1.09 -4.24
C VAL A 15 8.96 -1.34 -2.75
N PRO A 16 9.78 -0.75 -1.86
CA PRO A 16 9.60 -0.85 -0.42
C PRO A 16 8.21 -0.37 0.02
N LEU A 17 7.61 -1.08 0.97
CA LEU A 17 6.34 -0.69 1.58
C LEU A 17 6.44 0.71 2.20
N GLU A 18 7.53 0.97 2.91
CA GLU A 18 7.76 2.21 3.64
C GLU A 18 7.82 3.43 2.71
N LEU A 19 8.34 3.25 1.49
CA LEU A 19 8.38 4.31 0.48
C LEU A 19 6.97 4.71 0.04
N LEU A 20 6.07 3.74 -0.13
CA LEU A 20 4.67 4.00 -0.48
C LEU A 20 3.93 4.69 0.67
N VAL A 21 4.17 4.27 1.90
CA VAL A 21 3.57 4.87 3.10
C VAL A 21 4.06 6.30 3.32
N ASP A 22 5.38 6.55 3.23
CA ASP A 22 5.96 7.88 3.42
C ASP A 22 5.45 8.87 2.37
N ALA A 23 5.26 8.43 1.13
CA ALA A 23 4.65 9.24 0.07
C ALA A 23 3.20 9.62 0.36
N GLN A 24 2.43 8.76 1.05
CA GLN A 24 1.07 9.11 1.49
C GLN A 24 1.10 10.10 2.64
N LYS A 25 1.95 9.85 3.64
CA LYS A 25 2.09 10.69 4.82
C LYS A 25 2.50 12.12 4.48
N ARG A 26 3.45 12.29 3.54
CA ARG A 26 4.00 13.60 3.16
C ARG A 26 3.41 14.19 1.88
N GLY A 27 2.43 13.53 1.25
CA GLY A 27 1.69 14.07 0.12
C GLY A 27 2.46 14.22 -1.20
N TYR A 28 3.51 13.43 -1.45
CA TYR A 28 4.30 13.51 -2.69
C TYR A 28 4.04 12.35 -3.67
N GLN A 29 2.87 11.71 -3.61
CA GLN A 29 2.52 10.51 -4.39
C GLN A 29 2.74 10.67 -5.91
N LYS A 30 2.42 11.85 -6.46
CA LYS A 30 2.63 12.14 -7.90
C LYS A 30 4.11 12.17 -8.28
N LYS A 31 4.96 12.72 -7.40
CA LYS A 31 6.42 12.78 -7.59
C LYS A 31 7.05 11.40 -7.46
N LEU A 32 6.57 10.59 -6.50
CA LEU A 32 6.96 9.18 -6.41
C LEU A 32 6.56 8.41 -7.67
N ARG A 33 5.36 8.64 -8.20
CA ARG A 33 4.91 7.98 -9.43
C ARG A 33 5.83 8.29 -10.62
N LEU A 34 6.25 9.55 -10.77
CA LEU A 34 7.25 9.95 -11.78
C LEU A 34 8.57 9.19 -11.59
N PHE A 35 9.08 9.11 -10.37
CA PHE A 35 10.32 8.38 -10.08
C PHE A 35 10.21 6.88 -10.42
N LEU A 36 9.10 6.24 -10.07
CA LEU A 36 8.86 4.83 -10.41
C LEU A 36 8.77 4.61 -11.93
N LEU A 37 8.15 5.54 -12.66
CA LEU A 37 8.13 5.49 -14.13
C LEU A 37 9.55 5.58 -14.71
N LEU A 38 10.36 6.55 -14.26
CA LEU A 38 11.75 6.68 -14.70
C LEU A 38 12.54 5.39 -14.45
N LYS A 39 12.35 4.75 -13.28
CA LYS A 39 12.98 3.47 -12.96
C LYS A 39 12.53 2.31 -13.83
N LEU A 40 11.27 2.30 -14.25
CA LEU A 40 10.75 1.28 -15.17
C LEU A 40 11.22 1.50 -16.62
N MET A 41 11.33 2.76 -17.06
CA MET A 41 11.81 3.15 -18.39
C MET A 41 13.31 2.95 -18.57
N PHE A 42 14.11 3.22 -17.53
CA PHE A 42 15.58 3.18 -17.59
C PHE A 42 16.16 2.13 -16.61
N PRO A 43 16.19 0.84 -16.98
CA PRO A 43 16.71 -0.24 -16.13
C PRO A 43 18.18 -0.08 -15.75
N SER A 44 18.99 0.53 -16.63
CA SER A 44 20.40 0.85 -16.38
C SER A 44 20.58 1.83 -15.22
N GLY A 45 19.51 2.50 -14.79
CA GLY A 45 19.54 3.53 -13.76
C GLY A 45 20.22 4.82 -14.20
N LYS A 46 20.48 5.01 -15.50
CA LYS A 46 21.07 6.23 -16.06
C LYS A 46 20.27 6.69 -17.27
N THR A 47 20.08 8.00 -17.42
CA THR A 47 19.38 8.60 -18.57
C THR A 47 19.90 10.00 -18.86
N ARG A 48 19.89 10.43 -20.13
CA ARG A 48 20.18 11.82 -20.52
C ARG A 48 18.91 12.69 -20.57
N LEU A 49 17.72 12.08 -20.50
CA LEU A 49 16.42 12.73 -20.67
C LEU A 49 16.42 13.68 -21.87
N SER A 50 16.41 13.12 -23.08
CA SER A 50 16.24 13.92 -24.29
C SER A 50 14.88 14.62 -24.29
N ARG A 51 14.74 15.67 -25.10
CA ARG A 51 13.46 16.39 -25.25
C ARG A 51 12.31 15.46 -25.64
N SER A 52 12.56 14.50 -26.53
CA SER A 52 11.57 13.50 -26.94
C SER A 52 11.12 12.59 -25.78
N GLU A 53 12.05 12.18 -24.91
CA GLU A 53 11.74 11.37 -23.73
C GLU A 53 10.93 12.17 -22.71
N MET A 54 11.24 13.46 -22.53
CA MET A 54 10.45 14.34 -21.66
C MET A 54 9.02 14.51 -22.20
N GLU A 55 8.86 14.74 -23.50
CA GLU A 55 7.55 14.86 -24.15
C GLU A 55 6.74 13.56 -24.00
N PHE A 56 7.38 12.41 -24.15
CA PHE A 56 6.77 11.11 -23.89
C PHE A 56 6.33 10.95 -22.43
N ILE A 57 7.17 11.32 -21.46
CA ILE A 57 6.83 11.23 -20.03
C ILE A 57 5.64 12.14 -19.70
N LEU A 58 5.63 13.36 -20.23
CA LEU A 58 4.51 14.30 -20.04
C LEU A 58 3.19 13.71 -20.55
N LEU A 59 3.21 13.09 -21.74
CA LEU A 59 2.07 12.43 -22.34
C LEU A 59 1.58 11.24 -21.49
N VAL A 60 2.50 10.36 -21.08
CA VAL A 60 2.18 9.13 -20.33
C VAL A 60 1.67 9.43 -18.92
N GLU A 61 2.28 10.39 -18.23
CA GLU A 61 1.85 10.81 -16.89
C GLU A 61 0.66 11.77 -16.92
N LYS A 62 0.23 12.22 -18.10
CA LYS A 62 -0.82 13.22 -18.30
C LYS A 62 -0.53 14.50 -17.50
N ILE A 63 0.72 14.95 -17.51
CA ILE A 63 1.15 16.18 -16.85
C ILE A 63 0.86 17.32 -17.81
N GLY A 64 -0.07 18.21 -17.44
CA GLY A 64 -0.55 19.29 -18.32
C GLY A 64 0.48 20.37 -18.65
N SER A 65 1.61 20.46 -17.93
CA SER A 65 2.63 21.49 -18.18
C SER A 65 4.04 21.01 -17.89
N ARG A 66 4.99 21.46 -18.72
CA ARG A 66 6.44 21.31 -18.50
C ARG A 66 6.87 21.87 -17.14
N LYS A 67 6.28 22.97 -16.69
CA LYS A 67 6.58 23.58 -15.39
C LYS A 67 6.31 22.62 -14.23
N THR A 68 5.21 21.87 -14.30
CA THR A 68 4.87 20.87 -13.28
C THR A 68 5.82 19.68 -13.31
N PHE A 69 6.24 19.24 -14.49
CA PHE A 69 7.25 18.19 -14.63
C PHE A 69 8.58 18.62 -14.01
N ILE A 70 9.06 19.83 -14.33
CA ILE A 70 10.29 20.40 -13.75
C ILE A 70 10.19 20.43 -12.22
N SER A 71 9.09 20.95 -11.66
CA SER A 71 8.87 20.93 -10.20
C SER A 71 8.89 19.52 -9.57
N TYR A 72 8.39 18.51 -10.29
CA TYR A 72 8.47 17.13 -9.80
C TYR A 72 9.88 16.58 -9.89
N PHE A 73 10.62 16.94 -10.95
CA PHE A 73 11.99 16.53 -11.18
C PHE A 73 12.96 17.18 -10.20
N ASP A 74 12.81 18.49 -9.95
CA ASP A 74 13.59 19.25 -8.97
C ASP A 74 13.44 18.66 -7.58
N PHE A 75 12.22 18.29 -7.17
CA PHE A 75 12.01 17.56 -5.91
C PHE A 75 12.81 16.25 -5.84
N LEU A 76 12.94 15.53 -6.95
CA LEU A 76 13.72 14.28 -7.00
C LEU A 76 15.24 14.55 -6.94
N LEU A 77 15.70 15.67 -7.49
CA LEU A 77 17.08 16.13 -7.38
C LEU A 77 17.39 16.60 -5.94
N GLU A 78 16.55 17.43 -5.34
CA GLU A 78 16.67 17.93 -3.96
C GLU A 78 16.68 16.79 -2.94
N ARG A 79 15.84 15.76 -3.16
CA ARG A 79 15.83 14.54 -2.33
C ARG A 79 17.05 13.63 -2.58
N GLY A 80 17.86 13.94 -3.59
CA GLY A 80 18.99 13.12 -4.01
C GLY A 80 18.59 11.75 -4.57
N TRP A 81 17.35 11.61 -5.04
CA TRP A 81 16.88 10.37 -5.69
C TRP A 81 17.33 10.29 -7.14
N ILE A 82 17.58 11.46 -7.74
CA ILE A 82 18.24 11.63 -9.02
C ILE A 82 19.50 12.45 -8.75
N ILE A 83 20.62 12.04 -9.35
CA ILE A 83 21.90 12.74 -9.24
C ILE A 83 22.33 13.11 -10.66
N PHE A 84 22.58 14.38 -10.91
CA PHE A 84 23.12 14.81 -12.20
C PHE A 84 24.64 14.74 -12.18
N ASN A 85 25.22 14.06 -13.18
CA ASN A 85 26.66 14.05 -13.38
C ASN A 85 27.05 15.05 -14.46
N GLN A 86 27.67 16.16 -14.05
CA GLN A 86 28.08 17.25 -14.95
C GLN A 86 29.09 16.80 -16.02
N THR A 87 29.98 15.85 -15.71
CA THR A 87 31.03 15.42 -16.67
C THR A 87 30.49 14.58 -17.80
N THR A 88 29.48 13.76 -17.53
CA THR A 88 28.93 12.81 -18.53
C THR A 88 27.58 13.25 -19.10
N GLY A 89 26.94 14.24 -18.48
CA GLY A 89 25.61 14.73 -18.83
C GLY A 89 24.47 13.76 -18.49
N TYR A 90 24.73 12.72 -17.68
CA TYR A 90 23.72 11.73 -17.30
C TYR A 90 23.09 12.04 -15.95
N PHE A 91 21.78 11.81 -15.87
CA PHE A 91 21.04 11.65 -14.63
C PHE A 91 21.12 10.20 -14.16
N ILE A 92 21.59 10.01 -12.93
CA ILE A 92 21.72 8.72 -12.26
C ILE A 92 20.55 8.55 -11.29
N LEU A 93 19.71 7.56 -11.54
CA LEU A 93 18.58 7.19 -10.69
C LEU A 93 19.08 6.33 -9.53
N LYS A 94 18.93 6.83 -8.30
CA LYS A 94 19.32 6.12 -7.08
C LYS A 94 18.55 4.79 -6.93
N SER A 95 19.18 3.77 -6.36
CA SER A 95 18.52 2.49 -6.11
C SER A 95 17.49 2.61 -4.98
N LEU A 96 16.42 1.80 -5.05
CA LEU A 96 15.40 1.77 -4.00
C LEU A 96 15.96 1.28 -2.66
N ASP A 97 17.04 0.48 -2.67
CA ASP A 97 17.73 0.05 -1.45
C ASP A 97 18.51 1.19 -0.79
N ARG A 98 19.21 1.99 -1.59
CA ARG A 98 19.93 3.15 -1.07
C ARG A 98 18.99 4.21 -0.51
N ILE A 99 17.86 4.47 -1.17
CA ILE A 99 16.79 5.34 -0.63
C ILE A 99 16.28 4.80 0.72
N ARG A 100 16.09 3.49 0.84
CA ARG A 100 15.63 2.86 2.09
C ARG A 100 16.65 3.03 3.22
N GLU A 101 17.94 2.89 2.91
CA GLU A 101 19.04 3.04 3.88
C GLU A 101 19.17 4.48 4.36
N GLU A 102 19.15 5.46 3.45
CA GLU A 102 19.21 6.89 3.78
C GLU A 102 18.02 7.33 4.66
N ASN A 103 16.85 6.72 4.48
CA ASN A 103 15.68 6.98 5.32
C ASN A 103 15.58 6.08 6.57
N SER A 104 16.59 5.24 6.84
CA SER A 104 16.63 4.33 8.00
C SER A 104 15.42 3.38 8.10
N TRP A 105 14.83 2.98 6.97
CA TRP A 105 13.69 2.09 6.95
C TRP A 105 14.12 0.63 7.17
N LYS A 106 13.75 0.07 8.32
CA LYS A 106 14.20 -1.27 8.76
C LYS A 106 13.46 -2.42 8.06
N GLY A 107 12.23 -2.21 7.60
CA GLY A 107 11.47 -3.29 7.00
C GLY A 107 12.00 -3.66 5.61
N ARG A 108 11.73 -4.91 5.24
CA ARG A 108 12.21 -5.55 4.01
C ARG A 108 11.08 -6.03 3.11
N LEU A 109 9.86 -5.62 3.43
CA LEU A 109 8.67 -5.96 2.65
C LEU A 109 8.60 -5.00 1.47
N ALA A 110 8.43 -5.59 0.29
CA ALA A 110 8.26 -4.87 -0.94
C ALA A 110 7.09 -5.44 -1.74
N ILE A 111 6.61 -4.65 -2.68
CA ILE A 111 5.62 -5.05 -3.67
C ILE A 111 6.23 -4.96 -5.07
N PRO A 112 6.04 -5.97 -5.94
CA PRO A 112 6.42 -5.84 -7.34
C PRO A 112 5.51 -4.81 -8.03
N VAL A 113 6.13 -3.82 -8.66
CA VAL A 113 5.45 -2.78 -9.44
C VAL A 113 5.90 -2.89 -10.89
N ASN A 114 4.95 -3.02 -11.80
CA ASN A 114 5.15 -3.01 -13.25
C ASN A 114 4.44 -1.79 -13.90
N PHE A 115 4.47 -1.71 -15.23
CA PHE A 115 3.78 -0.67 -15.99
C PHE A 115 2.24 -0.65 -15.83
N LYS A 116 1.61 -1.73 -15.37
CA LYS A 116 0.15 -1.74 -15.07
C LYS A 116 -0.13 -1.22 -13.66
N SER A 117 0.63 -1.71 -12.68
CA SER A 117 0.49 -1.39 -11.27
C SER A 117 0.90 0.05 -10.95
N TYR A 118 1.95 0.61 -11.58
CA TYR A 118 2.40 1.97 -11.27
C TYR A 118 1.34 3.04 -11.63
N ARG A 119 0.56 2.84 -12.71
CA ARG A 119 -0.53 3.76 -13.09
C ARG A 119 -1.59 3.82 -11.99
N LYS A 120 -1.78 2.69 -11.30
CA LYS A 120 -2.77 2.48 -10.24
C LYS A 120 -2.11 2.56 -8.85
N LEU A 121 -1.10 3.43 -8.68
CA LEU A 121 -0.30 3.51 -7.45
C LEU A 121 -1.15 3.68 -6.19
N LYS A 122 -2.26 4.42 -6.23
CA LYS A 122 -3.19 4.56 -5.10
C LYS A 122 -3.77 3.22 -4.65
N ALA A 123 -4.21 2.40 -5.59
CA ALA A 123 -4.73 1.07 -5.31
C ALA A 123 -3.63 0.14 -4.76
N VAL A 124 -2.44 0.21 -5.35
CA VAL A 124 -1.26 -0.52 -4.87
C VAL A 124 -0.92 -0.13 -3.44
N THR A 125 -0.88 1.17 -3.11
CA THR A 125 -0.61 1.63 -1.74
C THR A 125 -1.68 1.18 -0.75
N GLY A 126 -2.97 1.24 -1.13
CA GLY A 126 -4.05 0.71 -0.29
C GLY A 126 -3.88 -0.78 -0.03
N ALA A 127 -3.65 -1.56 -1.08
CA ALA A 127 -3.41 -3.00 -0.98
C ALA A 127 -2.24 -3.30 -0.03
N VAL A 128 -1.14 -2.57 -0.15
CA VAL A 128 0.05 -2.70 0.69
C VAL A 128 -0.24 -2.40 2.17
N ILE A 129 -0.96 -1.31 2.47
CA ILE A 129 -1.30 -0.91 3.83
C ILE A 129 -2.18 -1.97 4.51
N PHE A 130 -3.31 -2.32 3.89
CA PHE A 130 -4.26 -3.25 4.49
C PHE A 130 -3.76 -4.70 4.44
N GLY A 131 -3.01 -5.08 3.40
CA GLY A 131 -2.35 -6.38 3.32
C GLY A 131 -1.26 -6.56 4.37
N TYR A 132 -0.52 -5.50 4.72
CA TYR A 132 0.44 -5.55 5.82
C TYR A 132 -0.27 -5.76 7.17
N LEU A 133 -1.37 -5.07 7.40
CA LEU A 133 -2.18 -5.23 8.62
C LEU A 133 -2.77 -6.65 8.74
N HIS A 134 -3.30 -7.19 7.63
CA HIS A 134 -3.74 -8.59 7.57
C HIS A 134 -2.61 -9.56 7.95
N LYS A 135 -1.42 -9.36 7.36
CA LYS A 135 -0.24 -10.17 7.66
C LYS A 135 0.21 -10.04 9.12
N ASP A 136 0.17 -8.83 9.68
CA ASP A 136 0.51 -8.58 11.08
C ASP A 136 -0.47 -9.22 12.05
N PHE A 137 -1.77 -9.14 11.76
CA PHE A 137 -2.83 -9.78 12.53
C PHE A 137 -2.59 -11.30 12.65
N HIS A 138 -2.42 -11.98 11.52
CA HIS A 138 -2.13 -13.43 11.50
C HIS A 138 -0.77 -13.78 12.12
N ARG A 139 0.21 -12.88 12.07
CA ARG A 139 1.49 -13.04 12.79
C ARG A 139 1.28 -13.01 14.31
N LYS A 140 0.50 -12.06 14.82
CA LYS A 140 0.20 -11.90 16.26
C LYS A 140 -0.61 -13.08 16.79
N LEU A 141 -1.63 -13.53 16.04
CA LEU A 141 -2.41 -14.72 16.40
C LEU A 141 -1.53 -15.97 16.57
N ARG A 142 -0.63 -16.22 15.60
CA ARG A 142 0.32 -17.35 15.69
C ARG A 142 1.25 -17.26 16.89
N LYS A 143 1.74 -16.06 17.24
CA LYS A 143 2.59 -15.86 18.42
C LYS A 143 1.85 -16.17 19.72
N LYS A 144 0.63 -15.67 19.88
CA LYS A 144 -0.20 -15.92 21.07
C LYS A 144 -0.41 -17.42 21.28
N LYS A 145 -0.71 -18.16 20.20
CA LYS A 145 -0.80 -19.63 20.25
C LYS A 145 0.51 -20.27 20.71
N SER A 146 1.66 -19.88 20.14
CA SER A 146 2.95 -20.46 20.54
C SER A 146 3.26 -20.25 22.02
N VAL A 147 2.88 -19.11 22.60
CA VAL A 147 3.06 -18.84 24.04
C VAL A 147 2.13 -19.73 24.87
N LEU A 148 0.85 -19.83 24.49
CA LEU A 148 -0.13 -20.65 25.20
C LEU A 148 0.21 -22.15 25.15
N VAL A 149 0.62 -22.66 24.00
CA VAL A 149 1.07 -24.06 23.83
C VAL A 149 2.28 -24.35 24.71
N LYS A 150 3.28 -23.44 24.76
CA LYS A 150 4.44 -23.59 25.64
C LYS A 150 4.10 -23.49 27.14
N GLY A 151 3.02 -22.80 27.47
CA GLY A 151 2.52 -22.66 28.85
C GLY A 151 1.62 -23.79 29.34
N GLY A 152 1.42 -24.86 28.55
CA GLY A 152 0.72 -26.08 29.01
C GLY A 152 -0.79 -25.92 29.28
N THR A 153 -1.45 -24.91 28.73
CA THR A 153 -2.93 -24.78 28.85
C THR A 153 -3.61 -25.61 27.75
N TYR A 154 -3.85 -26.89 28.05
CA TYR A 154 -4.48 -27.87 27.17
C TYR A 154 -6.00 -27.72 27.17
N ASN A 155 -6.54 -26.80 26.36
CA ASN A 155 -7.96 -26.80 25.96
C ASN A 155 -8.18 -25.79 24.81
N PHE A 156 -7.55 -26.00 23.65
CA PHE A 156 -7.82 -25.15 22.49
C PHE A 156 -8.17 -25.97 21.25
N GLN A 157 -9.37 -25.72 20.71
CA GLN A 157 -9.81 -26.25 19.42
C GLN A 157 -8.89 -25.73 18.30
N PRO A 158 -8.21 -26.59 17.53
CA PRO A 158 -7.05 -26.16 16.75
C PRO A 158 -7.36 -25.54 15.38
N ASP A 159 -8.54 -25.77 14.79
CA ASP A 159 -8.64 -25.76 13.32
C ASP A 159 -9.37 -24.58 12.65
N SER A 160 -10.25 -23.85 13.33
CA SER A 160 -11.07 -22.83 12.67
C SER A 160 -10.36 -21.48 12.43
N PHE A 161 -9.23 -21.22 13.10
CA PHE A 161 -8.54 -19.92 13.12
C PHE A 161 -7.34 -19.79 12.15
N LEU A 162 -6.96 -20.87 11.46
CA LEU A 162 -5.55 -21.05 11.05
C LEU A 162 -5.24 -21.04 9.55
N ARG A 163 -6.10 -20.48 8.71
CA ARG A 163 -5.70 -20.32 7.31
C ARG A 163 -5.25 -18.89 7.09
N MET A 164 -4.00 -18.70 6.64
CA MET A 164 -3.56 -17.43 6.05
C MET A 164 -4.49 -16.99 4.90
N SER A 165 -5.27 -17.93 4.35
CA SER A 165 -6.35 -17.72 3.38
C SER A 165 -7.65 -17.16 3.97
N GLN A 166 -7.73 -16.91 5.28
CA GLN A 166 -8.89 -16.29 5.93
C GLN A 166 -8.75 -14.77 5.93
N THR A 167 -9.91 -14.12 5.80
CA THR A 167 -10.05 -12.68 5.97
C THR A 167 -9.67 -12.28 7.41
N ALA A 168 -9.04 -11.12 7.59
CA ALA A 168 -8.76 -10.56 8.90
C ALA A 168 -9.59 -9.29 9.14
N PRO A 169 -10.12 -9.04 10.34
CA PRO A 169 -10.74 -7.76 10.66
C PRO A 169 -9.68 -6.65 10.66
N VAL A 170 -9.83 -5.64 9.80
CA VAL A 170 -8.89 -4.53 9.71
C VAL A 170 -9.65 -3.20 9.68
N SER A 171 -9.50 -2.40 10.74
CA SER A 171 -10.19 -1.11 10.83
C SER A 171 -9.48 -0.02 10.04
N VAL A 172 -10.27 0.86 9.40
CA VAL A 172 -9.75 2.02 8.66
C VAL A 172 -9.13 3.03 9.63
N TYR A 173 -9.76 3.25 10.79
CA TYR A 173 -9.24 4.11 11.85
C TYR A 173 -7.91 3.62 12.41
N GLY A 174 -7.79 2.31 12.65
CA GLY A 174 -6.54 1.69 13.10
C GLY A 174 -5.43 1.82 12.05
N ALA A 175 -5.76 1.64 10.77
CA ALA A 175 -4.82 1.87 9.68
C ALA A 175 -4.38 3.35 9.59
N ALA A 176 -5.32 4.28 9.71
CA ALA A 176 -5.06 5.70 9.72
C ALA A 176 -4.09 6.10 10.83
N ASN A 177 -4.35 5.64 12.05
CA ASN A 177 -3.52 5.92 13.22
C ASN A 177 -2.13 5.28 13.10
N LEU A 178 -2.05 4.00 12.70
CA LEU A 178 -0.77 3.28 12.61
C LEU A 178 0.18 3.89 11.58
N PHE A 179 -0.36 4.32 10.44
CA PHE A 179 0.43 4.87 9.33
C PHE A 179 0.48 6.40 9.32
N ASN A 180 -0.15 7.06 10.30
CA ASN A 180 -0.27 8.51 10.41
C ASN A 180 -0.76 9.14 9.08
N ILE A 181 -1.90 8.66 8.59
CA ILE A 181 -2.61 9.19 7.42
C ILE A 181 -4.04 9.53 7.83
N SER A 182 -4.71 10.46 7.13
CA SER A 182 -6.10 10.79 7.45
C SER A 182 -7.05 9.60 7.19
N VAL A 183 -8.11 9.49 8.00
CA VAL A 183 -9.14 8.45 7.87
C VAL A 183 -9.76 8.45 6.48
N CYS A 184 -10.05 9.63 5.93
CA CYS A 184 -10.54 9.80 4.56
C CYS A 184 -9.57 9.22 3.52
N THR A 185 -8.26 9.42 3.70
CA THR A 185 -7.23 8.88 2.81
C THR A 185 -7.17 7.36 2.92
N ALA A 186 -7.14 6.81 4.14
CA ALA A 186 -7.15 5.37 4.36
C ALA A 186 -8.39 4.70 3.73
N SER A 187 -9.58 5.30 3.88
CA SER A 187 -10.82 4.84 3.27
C SER A 187 -10.74 4.84 1.74
N ARG A 188 -10.28 5.96 1.13
CA ARG A 188 -10.10 6.07 -0.33
C ARG A 188 -9.09 5.06 -0.87
N LEU A 189 -8.01 4.81 -0.15
CA LEU A 189 -7.00 3.81 -0.52
C LEU A 189 -7.56 2.39 -0.47
N LYS A 190 -8.36 2.06 0.55
CA LYS A 190 -9.06 0.78 0.66
C LYS A 190 -9.98 0.54 -0.53
N LEU A 191 -10.84 1.52 -0.84
CA LEU A 191 -11.77 1.46 -1.97
C LEU A 191 -11.04 1.34 -3.31
N ALA A 192 -9.93 2.06 -3.49
CA ALA A 192 -9.13 1.95 -4.71
C ALA A 192 -8.52 0.56 -4.87
N ALA A 193 -8.05 -0.06 -3.79
CA ALA A 193 -7.48 -1.40 -3.80
C ALA A 193 -8.53 -2.49 -4.07
N GLU A 194 -9.73 -2.34 -3.50
CA GLU A 194 -10.89 -3.21 -3.75
C GLU A 194 -11.34 -3.13 -5.21
N LYS A 195 -11.48 -1.91 -5.76
CA LYS A 195 -11.85 -1.69 -7.18
C LYS A 195 -10.90 -2.38 -8.14
N GLU A 196 -9.61 -2.41 -7.81
CA GLU A 196 -8.57 -3.04 -8.63
C GLU A 196 -8.35 -4.53 -8.32
N LYS A 197 -9.22 -5.14 -7.50
CA LYS A 197 -9.16 -6.55 -7.09
C LYS A 197 -7.79 -6.93 -6.49
N LEU A 198 -7.14 -6.00 -5.81
CA LEU A 198 -5.93 -6.26 -5.02
C LEU A 198 -6.26 -6.65 -3.58
N LEU A 199 -7.45 -6.27 -3.11
CA LEU A 199 -8.01 -6.65 -1.83
C LEU A 199 -9.43 -7.15 -2.04
N GLU A 200 -9.77 -8.24 -1.37
CA GLU A 200 -11.15 -8.63 -1.12
C GLU A 200 -11.59 -8.01 0.22
N VAL A 201 -12.72 -7.31 0.21
CA VAL A 201 -13.27 -6.62 1.38
C VAL A 201 -14.69 -7.12 1.62
N LYS A 202 -14.91 -7.72 2.78
CA LYS A 202 -16.24 -8.11 3.26
C LYS A 202 -16.68 -7.11 4.32
N LYS A 203 -17.72 -6.33 3.98
CA LYS A 203 -18.35 -5.40 4.92
C LYS A 203 -19.17 -6.17 5.94
N ASN A 204 -18.93 -5.87 7.20
CA ASN A 204 -19.66 -6.46 8.31
C ASN A 204 -20.64 -5.44 8.88
N PHE A 205 -21.81 -5.90 9.29
CA PHE A 205 -22.86 -5.07 9.87
C PHE A 205 -23.38 -5.76 11.11
N GLY A 206 -23.69 -4.97 12.13
CA GLY A 206 -24.38 -5.45 13.31
C GLY A 206 -25.84 -5.78 13.04
N ASP A 207 -26.53 -6.08 14.13
CA ASP A 207 -27.96 -6.35 14.11
C ASP A 207 -28.76 -5.13 13.68
N ARG A 208 -29.98 -5.39 13.21
CA ARG A 208 -30.92 -4.34 12.81
C ARG A 208 -31.28 -3.50 14.02
N THR A 209 -31.12 -2.20 13.90
CA THR A 209 -31.55 -1.26 14.93
C THR A 209 -33.05 -0.97 14.76
N LEU A 210 -33.79 -1.03 15.86
CA LEU A 210 -35.23 -0.75 15.88
C LEU A 210 -35.50 0.76 15.74
N ASN A 211 -34.67 1.60 16.36
CA ASN A 211 -34.81 3.05 16.36
C ASN A 211 -33.47 3.75 16.08
N LYS A 212 -33.35 4.36 14.90
CA LYS A 212 -32.15 5.09 14.48
C LYS A 212 -31.78 6.21 15.45
N ARG A 213 -32.77 7.03 15.87
CA ARG A 213 -32.53 8.22 16.71
C ARG A 213 -31.95 7.84 18.07
N MET A 214 -32.45 6.75 18.65
CA MET A 214 -31.95 6.26 19.93
C MET A 214 -30.49 5.81 19.83
N VAL A 215 -30.12 5.11 18.75
CA VAL A 215 -28.73 4.69 18.52
C VAL A 215 -27.82 5.89 18.24
N GLU A 216 -28.28 6.88 17.49
CA GLU A 216 -27.53 8.13 17.26
C GLU A 216 -27.26 8.87 18.57
N LEU A 217 -28.24 8.95 19.46
CA LEU A 217 -28.08 9.51 20.80
C LEU A 217 -27.06 8.71 21.61
N CYS A 218 -27.19 7.38 21.67
CA CYS A 218 -26.24 6.53 22.39
C CYS A 218 -24.81 6.68 21.87
N LEU A 219 -24.60 6.78 20.55
CA LEU A 219 -23.26 7.01 19.98
C LEU A 219 -22.71 8.38 20.38
N LYS A 220 -23.55 9.42 20.33
CA LYS A 220 -23.17 10.78 20.73
C LYS A 220 -22.80 10.88 22.21
N TYR A 221 -23.55 10.23 23.10
CA TYR A 221 -23.27 10.22 24.55
C TYR A 221 -21.99 9.48 24.92
N ASN A 222 -21.55 8.54 24.08
CA ASN A 222 -20.32 7.76 24.28
C ASN A 222 -19.13 8.31 23.47
N ASP A 223 -19.24 9.50 22.88
CA ASP A 223 -18.23 10.11 21.99
C ASP A 223 -17.77 9.17 20.86
N MET A 224 -18.67 8.33 20.37
CA MET A 224 -18.41 7.40 19.29
C MET A 224 -18.82 7.99 17.94
N ASN A 225 -18.11 7.60 16.88
CA ASN A 225 -18.46 8.01 15.52
C ASN A 225 -19.82 7.43 15.11
N ASN A 226 -20.59 8.23 14.35
CA ASN A 226 -21.85 7.75 13.78
C ASN A 226 -21.59 6.81 12.59
N GLU A 227 -21.51 5.52 12.88
CA GLU A 227 -21.30 4.44 11.90
C GLU A 227 -22.62 3.77 11.47
N ILE A 228 -23.76 4.46 11.61
CA ILE A 228 -25.07 3.91 11.23
C ILE A 228 -25.25 3.98 9.71
N VAL A 229 -25.54 2.83 9.09
CA VAL A 229 -25.75 2.69 7.65
C VAL A 229 -27.09 1.99 7.39
N TYR A 230 -27.80 2.43 6.35
CA TYR A 230 -28.99 1.74 5.86
C TYR A 230 -28.58 0.59 4.93
N ASN A 231 -28.92 -0.64 5.29
CA ASN A 231 -28.59 -1.83 4.51
C ASN A 231 -29.63 -2.93 4.67
N ARG A 232 -30.03 -3.55 3.55
CA ARG A 232 -31.04 -4.63 3.47
C ARG A 232 -32.34 -4.29 4.22
N GLY A 233 -32.93 -3.13 3.94
CA GLY A 233 -34.23 -2.74 4.46
C GLY A 233 -34.25 -2.20 5.90
N GLY A 234 -33.09 -1.99 6.54
CA GLY A 234 -33.03 -1.47 7.91
C GLY A 234 -31.73 -0.74 8.23
N TYR A 235 -31.75 0.03 9.32
CA TYR A 235 -30.57 0.68 9.87
C TYR A 235 -29.75 -0.32 10.68
N ARG A 236 -28.42 -0.27 10.54
CA ARG A 236 -27.45 -1.14 11.20
C ARG A 236 -26.20 -0.35 11.53
N ILE A 237 -25.49 -0.76 12.58
CA ILE A 237 -24.14 -0.24 12.85
C ILE A 237 -23.16 -0.95 11.91
N GLN A 238 -22.32 -0.19 11.21
CA GLN A 238 -21.23 -0.76 10.42
C GLN A 238 -20.14 -1.27 11.36
N LEU A 239 -19.76 -2.54 11.20
CA LEU A 239 -18.67 -3.14 11.96
C LEU A 239 -17.37 -3.06 11.18
N ILE A 240 -16.26 -3.45 11.83
CA ILE A 240 -14.95 -3.52 11.18
C ILE A 240 -15.01 -4.49 9.99
N ASP A 241 -14.59 -4.00 8.83
CA ASP A 241 -14.53 -4.80 7.61
C ASP A 241 -13.48 -5.92 7.74
N SER A 242 -13.79 -7.07 7.14
CA SER A 242 -12.86 -8.17 6.98
C SER A 242 -12.15 -8.07 5.65
N VAL A 243 -10.82 -8.09 5.65
CA VAL A 243 -9.98 -7.89 4.46
C VAL A 243 -9.16 -9.13 4.17
N PHE A 244 -9.01 -9.48 2.90
CA PHE A 244 -8.09 -10.51 2.42
C PHE A 244 -7.25 -9.98 1.25
N PRO A 245 -5.91 -10.00 1.33
CA PRO A 245 -5.06 -9.52 0.24
C PRO A 245 -4.95 -10.55 -0.89
N LEU A 246 -5.21 -10.11 -2.11
CA LEU A 246 -5.14 -10.92 -3.34
C LEU A 246 -3.77 -10.82 -4.03
N PHE A 247 -2.74 -10.39 -3.29
CA PHE A 247 -1.37 -10.24 -3.78
C PHE A 247 -0.37 -10.77 -2.74
N LEU A 248 0.86 -11.00 -3.18
CA LEU A 248 1.95 -11.45 -2.33
C LEU A 248 2.99 -10.37 -2.12
N PHE A 249 3.43 -10.22 -0.87
CA PHE A 249 4.62 -9.42 -0.56
C PHE A 249 5.89 -10.18 -0.95
N VAL A 250 6.83 -9.45 -1.54
CA VAL A 250 8.17 -9.93 -1.82
C VAL A 250 9.08 -9.49 -0.67
N ARG A 251 9.94 -10.40 -0.20
CA ARG A 251 11.01 -10.07 0.73
C ARG A 251 12.23 -9.65 -0.06
N ARG A 252 12.73 -8.42 0.15
CA ARG A 252 13.99 -7.99 -0.48
C ARG A 252 15.17 -8.74 0.14
N LYS A 253 16.10 -9.21 -0.71
CA LYS A 253 17.34 -9.87 -0.27
C LYS A 253 18.19 -8.85 0.51
N LYS A 254 18.91 -9.32 1.54
CA LYS A 254 19.89 -8.50 2.27
C LYS A 254 20.98 -8.12 1.26
N LEU A 255 21.32 -6.83 1.13
CA LEU A 255 22.62 -6.48 0.55
C LEU A 255 23.66 -7.16 1.44
N LYS A 256 24.48 -8.03 0.83
CA LYS A 256 25.66 -8.52 1.54
C LYS A 256 26.51 -7.28 1.85
N PRO A 257 27.02 -7.14 3.09
CA PRO A 257 27.98 -6.08 3.39
C PRO A 257 29.19 -6.19 2.45
#